data_AF-A0A961U2G2-F1
#
_entry.id   AF-A0A961U2G2-F1
#
_cell.length_a   1.000
_cell.length_b   1.000
_cell.length_c   1.000
_cell.angle_alpha   90.00
_cell.angle_beta   90.00
_cell.angle_gamma   90.00
#
_symmetry.space_group_name_H-M   'P 1'
#
loop_
_entity.id
_entity.type
_entity.pdbx_description
1 polymer ?
#
loop_
_entity_poly.entity_id
_entity_poly.type
_entity_poly.pdbx_seq_one_letter_code
_entity_poly.pdbx_strand_id
1 'polypeptide(L)'
;MTPQPTGYTRAQIILHWVIAALVIFQLIFGEDIVPAYRAFMKGTEPDSATLLPANIHIYIGLTILLLAVIRLALRFRHGVPPLPADENIVLQYIAKAAHIILYAAIFLMPVTGAVAWFLGIGSVGEIHEIGKPVIIIAVALHAAGALWQHFVARTDVLKRMLRPIA
;
A
#
# COMPACT_ATOMS: atom_id res chain seq x y z
N MET A 1 2.43 -25.89 17.82
CA MET A 1 2.83 -24.50 17.52
C MET A 1 3.71 -24.56 16.29
N THR A 2 3.31 -23.93 15.18
CA THR A 2 4.20 -23.79 14.03
C THR A 2 5.38 -22.89 14.43
N PRO A 3 6.63 -23.27 14.13
CA PRO A 3 7.78 -22.43 14.45
C PRO A 3 7.62 -21.06 13.80
N GLN A 4 7.95 -19.98 14.53
CA GLN A 4 7.95 -18.64 13.93
C GLN A 4 9.07 -18.54 12.87
N PRO A 5 8.79 -17.92 11.72
CA PRO A 5 9.79 -17.76 10.67
C PRO A 5 10.90 -16.80 11.15
N THR A 6 12.14 -17.09 10.80
CA THR A 6 13.30 -16.24 11.10
C THR A 6 13.44 -15.07 10.13
N GLY A 7 12.82 -15.15 8.95
CA GLY A 7 12.85 -14.14 7.90
C GLY A 7 11.70 -14.25 6.91
N TYR A 8 11.66 -13.35 5.94
CA TYR A 8 10.68 -13.38 4.86
C TYR A 8 11.17 -14.23 3.68
N THR A 9 10.24 -14.90 3.00
CA THR A 9 10.56 -15.60 1.74
C THR A 9 10.87 -14.60 0.63
N ARG A 10 11.59 -15.05 -0.41
CA ARG A 10 11.85 -14.22 -1.60
C ARG A 10 10.56 -13.69 -2.23
N ALA A 11 9.50 -14.49 -2.26
CA ALA A 11 8.20 -14.08 -2.78
C ALA A 11 7.56 -12.95 -1.96
N GLN A 12 7.60 -13.03 -0.61
CA GLN A 12 7.08 -11.96 0.26
C GLN A 12 7.84 -10.63 0.07
N ILE A 13 9.16 -10.71 -0.15
CA ILE A 13 10.04 -9.56 -0.38
C ILE A 13 9.76 -8.92 -1.74
N ILE A 14 9.76 -9.69 -2.83
CA ILE A 14 9.47 -9.17 -4.17
C ILE A 14 8.09 -8.51 -4.19
N LEU A 15 7.09 -9.19 -3.63
CA LEU A 15 5.73 -8.67 -3.59
C LEU A 15 5.61 -7.38 -2.76
N HIS A 16 6.36 -7.25 -1.67
CA HIS A 16 6.45 -6.00 -0.91
C HIS A 16 6.93 -4.84 -1.80
N TRP A 17 8.07 -5.01 -2.45
CA TRP A 17 8.70 -3.95 -3.22
C TRP A 17 7.95 -3.61 -4.49
N VAL A 18 7.33 -4.58 -5.16
CA VAL A 18 6.45 -4.33 -6.30
C VAL A 18 5.25 -3.49 -5.87
N ILE A 19 4.55 -3.87 -4.79
CA ILE A 19 3.42 -3.08 -4.27
C ILE A 19 3.88 -1.68 -3.86
N ALA A 20 5.01 -1.57 -3.15
CA ALA A 20 5.55 -0.28 -2.73
C ALA A 20 5.85 0.64 -3.94
N ALA A 21 6.46 0.11 -5.00
CA ALA A 21 6.74 0.86 -6.22
C ALA A 21 5.45 1.32 -6.92
N LEU A 22 4.44 0.44 -7.04
CA LEU A 22 3.15 0.79 -7.63
C LEU A 22 2.39 1.81 -6.80
N VAL A 23 2.44 1.71 -5.46
CA VAL A 23 1.84 2.72 -4.56
C VAL A 23 2.54 4.06 -4.73
N ILE A 24 3.87 4.11 -4.77
CA ILE A 24 4.62 5.35 -5.00
C ILE A 24 4.24 5.96 -6.36
N PHE A 25 4.14 5.14 -7.41
CA PHE A 25 3.66 5.59 -8.71
C PHE A 25 2.26 6.23 -8.61
N GLN A 26 1.33 5.58 -7.91
CA GLN A 26 -0.02 6.13 -7.70
C GLN A 26 -0.04 7.42 -6.88
N LEU A 27 0.86 7.58 -5.91
CA LEU A 27 0.94 8.83 -5.14
C LEU A 27 1.44 10.00 -5.99
N ILE A 28 2.25 9.74 -7.01
CA ILE A 28 2.81 10.74 -7.91
C ILE A 28 1.83 11.10 -9.03
N PHE A 29 1.28 10.08 -9.71
CA PHE A 29 0.49 10.25 -10.95
C PHE A 29 -1.02 10.08 -10.75
N GLY A 30 -1.47 9.74 -9.54
CA GLY A 30 -2.87 9.41 -9.31
C GLY A 30 -3.86 10.56 -9.54
N GLU A 31 -3.41 11.81 -9.46
CA GLU A 31 -4.24 13.00 -9.73
C GLU A 31 -4.61 13.14 -11.22
N ASP A 32 -3.88 12.48 -12.12
CA ASP A 32 -4.10 12.62 -13.55
C ASP A 32 -5.45 12.03 -14.01
N ILE A 33 -6.12 11.26 -13.13
CA ILE A 33 -7.49 10.77 -13.35
C ILE A 33 -8.56 11.87 -13.22
N VAL A 34 -8.29 12.95 -12.47
CA VAL A 34 -9.30 13.94 -12.06
C VAL A 34 -10.04 14.57 -13.24
N PRO A 35 -9.40 14.98 -14.35
CA PRO A 35 -10.11 15.55 -15.50
C PRO A 35 -11.13 14.58 -16.10
N ALA A 36 -10.74 13.32 -16.32
CA ALA A 36 -11.61 12.30 -16.87
C ALA A 36 -12.77 11.95 -15.92
N TYR A 37 -12.47 11.80 -14.62
CA TYR A 37 -13.48 11.53 -13.61
C TYR A 37 -14.52 12.66 -13.52
N ARG A 38 -14.09 13.93 -13.54
CA ARG A 38 -15.00 15.07 -13.55
C ARG A 38 -15.89 15.11 -14.79
N ALA A 39 -15.37 14.76 -15.96
CA ALA A 39 -16.16 14.67 -17.17
C ALA A 39 -17.25 13.59 -17.04
N PHE A 40 -16.88 12.40 -16.55
CA PHE A 40 -17.83 11.31 -16.29
C PHE A 40 -18.92 11.70 -15.30
N MET A 41 -18.57 12.32 -14.17
CA MET A 41 -19.55 12.74 -13.15
C MET A 41 -20.51 13.83 -13.66
N LYS A 42 -20.11 14.62 -14.67
CA LYS A 42 -20.95 15.62 -15.33
C LYS A 42 -21.80 15.04 -16.47
N GLY A 43 -21.66 13.75 -16.78
CA GLY A 43 -22.33 13.12 -17.92
C GLY A 43 -21.78 13.59 -19.27
N THR A 44 -20.56 14.13 -19.31
CA THR A 44 -19.89 14.58 -20.53
C THR A 44 -18.83 13.56 -20.97
N GLU A 45 -18.56 13.48 -22.27
CA GLU A 45 -17.48 12.64 -22.77
C GLU A 45 -16.11 13.19 -22.36
N PRO A 46 -15.23 12.38 -21.73
CA PRO A 46 -13.86 12.79 -21.45
C PRO A 46 -13.04 12.95 -22.72
N ASP A 47 -12.11 13.90 -22.70
CA ASP A 47 -11.11 14.02 -23.76
C ASP A 47 -10.24 12.75 -23.84
N SER A 48 -9.96 12.29 -25.06
CA SER A 48 -9.24 11.04 -25.30
C SER A 48 -7.84 11.03 -24.69
N ALA A 49 -7.17 12.18 -24.57
CA ALA A 49 -5.87 12.29 -23.93
C ALA A 49 -5.94 12.09 -22.41
N THR A 50 -7.11 12.34 -21.80
CA THR A 50 -7.34 12.15 -20.35
C THR A 50 -7.74 10.71 -19.99
N LEU A 51 -8.20 9.93 -20.96
CA LEU A 51 -8.60 8.53 -20.73
C LEU A 51 -7.41 7.61 -20.45
N LEU A 52 -6.27 7.84 -21.11
CA LEU A 52 -5.07 7.03 -20.89
C LEU A 52 -4.56 7.12 -19.43
N PRO A 53 -4.27 8.30 -18.86
CA PRO A 53 -3.83 8.40 -17.47
C PRO A 53 -4.89 7.89 -16.48
N ALA A 54 -6.18 8.13 -16.74
CA ALA A 54 -7.25 7.57 -15.94
C ALA A 54 -7.21 6.03 -15.91
N ASN A 55 -7.09 5.39 -17.07
CA ASN A 55 -6.98 3.94 -17.17
C ASN A 55 -5.72 3.41 -16.49
N ILE A 56 -4.58 4.10 -16.61
CA ILE A 56 -3.34 3.75 -15.90
C ILE A 56 -3.59 3.75 -14.38
N HIS A 57 -4.20 4.79 -13.83
CA HIS A 57 -4.54 4.86 -12.41
C HIS A 57 -5.46 3.70 -11.99
N ILE A 58 -6.53 3.44 -12.75
CA ILE A 58 -7.51 2.40 -12.42
C ILE A 58 -6.85 1.01 -12.44
N TYR A 59 -6.15 0.67 -13.53
CA TYR A 59 -5.58 -0.68 -13.68
C TYR A 59 -4.40 -0.93 -12.73
N ILE A 60 -3.57 0.07 -12.44
CA ILE A 60 -2.55 -0.06 -11.40
C ILE A 60 -3.20 -0.21 -10.03
N GLY A 61 -4.29 0.53 -9.74
CA GLY A 61 -5.04 0.40 -8.48
C GLY A 61 -5.60 -1.01 -8.28
N LEU A 62 -6.27 -1.56 -9.30
CA LEU A 62 -6.77 -2.94 -9.29
C LEU A 62 -5.66 -3.98 -9.18
N THR A 63 -4.51 -3.71 -9.83
CA THR A 63 -3.32 -4.58 -9.70
C THR A 63 -2.79 -4.57 -8.28
N ILE A 64 -2.68 -3.40 -7.63
CA ILE A 64 -2.28 -3.30 -6.21
C ILE A 64 -3.24 -4.11 -5.33
N LEU A 65 -4.56 -4.01 -5.54
CA LEU A 65 -5.55 -4.77 -4.78
C LEU A 65 -5.33 -6.29 -4.91
N LEU A 66 -5.17 -6.78 -6.14
CA LEU A 66 -4.89 -8.19 -6.39
C LEU A 66 -3.59 -8.65 -5.70
N LEU A 67 -2.52 -7.88 -5.86
CA LEU A 67 -1.23 -8.19 -5.23
C LEU A 67 -1.31 -8.10 -3.70
N ALA A 68 -2.13 -7.21 -3.15
CA ALA A 68 -2.37 -7.10 -1.71
C ALA A 68 -3.10 -8.34 -1.15
N VAL A 69 -4.07 -8.90 -1.89
CA VAL A 69 -4.70 -10.19 -1.55
C VAL A 69 -3.65 -11.30 -1.51
N ILE A 70 -2.81 -11.40 -2.55
CA ILE A 70 -1.72 -12.39 -2.60
C ILE A 70 -0.75 -12.18 -1.43
N ARG A 71 -0.42 -10.92 -1.11
CA ARG A 71 0.48 -10.57 -0.01
C ARG A 71 -0.09 -11.02 1.33
N LEU A 72 -1.36 -10.76 1.57
CA LEU A 72 -2.04 -11.17 2.79
C LEU A 72 -2.13 -12.69 2.90
N ALA A 73 -2.42 -13.39 1.80
CA ALA A 73 -2.40 -14.85 1.75
C ALA A 73 -1.01 -15.43 2.06
N LEU A 74 0.06 -14.87 1.48
CA LEU A 74 1.43 -15.28 1.78
C LEU A 74 1.82 -15.00 3.23
N ARG A 75 1.35 -13.89 3.81
CA ARG A 75 1.53 -13.57 5.23
C ARG A 75 0.86 -14.60 6.13
N PHE A 76 -0.35 -15.05 5.81
CA PHE A 76 -1.01 -16.10 6.60
C PHE A 76 -0.35 -17.47 6.45
N ARG A 77 0.14 -17.80 5.25
CA ARG A 77 0.78 -19.09 4.98
C ARG A 77 2.19 -19.22 5.58
N HIS A 78 3.01 -18.17 5.50
CA HIS A 78 4.42 -18.22 5.91
C HIS A 78 4.71 -17.50 7.22
N GLY A 79 3.74 -16.75 7.74
CA GLY A 79 3.91 -15.93 8.94
C GLY A 79 4.71 -14.65 8.69
N VAL A 80 5.04 -13.99 9.81
CA VAL A 80 5.93 -12.83 9.87
C VAL A 80 7.00 -13.09 10.93
N PRO A 81 8.25 -12.64 10.71
CA PRO A 81 9.29 -12.73 11.73
C PRO A 81 8.93 -11.94 12.99
N PRO A 82 9.42 -12.36 14.17
CA PRO A 82 9.18 -11.63 15.41
C PRO A 82 9.80 -10.23 15.37
N LEU A 83 9.18 -9.31 16.11
CA LEU A 83 9.76 -8.01 16.40
C LEU A 83 11.09 -8.18 17.17
N PRO A 84 12.04 -7.26 17.05
CA PRO A 84 13.26 -7.29 17.86
C PRO A 84 12.94 -7.41 19.36
N ALA A 85 13.60 -8.33 20.06
CA ALA A 85 13.27 -8.67 21.46
C ALA A 85 13.43 -7.49 22.43
N ASP A 86 14.40 -6.61 22.16
CA ASP A 86 14.73 -5.45 23.00
C ASP A 86 14.01 -4.16 22.55
N GLU A 87 13.03 -4.26 21.65
CA GLU A 87 12.32 -3.09 21.14
C GLU A 87 11.32 -2.55 22.17
N ASN A 88 11.36 -1.23 22.39
CA ASN A 88 10.40 -0.51 23.23
C ASN A 88 8.95 -0.84 22.83
N ILE A 89 8.13 -1.23 23.80
CA ILE A 89 6.73 -1.63 23.61
C ILE A 89 5.89 -0.58 22.85
N VAL A 90 6.17 0.71 23.05
CA VAL A 90 5.49 1.81 22.33
C VAL A 90 5.83 1.76 20.83
N LEU A 91 7.10 1.54 20.48
CA LEU A 91 7.52 1.40 19.09
C LEU A 91 6.90 0.15 18.44
N GLN A 92 6.76 -0.94 19.20
CA GLN A 92 6.05 -2.13 18.72
C GLN A 92 4.57 -1.83 18.39
N TYR A 93 3.88 -1.05 19.23
CA TYR A 93 2.49 -0.64 18.95
C TYR A 93 2.40 0.28 17.74
N ILE A 94 3.30 1.27 17.62
CA ILE A 94 3.37 2.16 16.45
C ILE A 94 3.60 1.35 15.18
N ALA A 95 4.54 0.40 15.20
CA ALA A 95 4.83 -0.47 14.06
C ALA A 95 3.61 -1.32 13.67
N LYS A 96 2.88 -1.89 14.65
CA LYS A 96 1.65 -2.65 14.40
C LYS A 96 0.55 -1.76 13.80
N ALA A 97 0.32 -0.58 14.38
CA ALA A 97 -0.66 0.38 13.91
C ALA A 97 -0.36 0.84 12.47
N ALA A 98 0.90 1.18 12.17
CA ALA A 98 1.33 1.54 10.82
C ALA A 98 1.04 0.43 9.81
N HIS A 99 1.34 -0.83 10.14
CA HIS A 99 1.02 -1.97 9.26
C HIS A 99 -0.49 -2.14 9.06
N ILE A 100 -1.31 -1.99 10.11
CA ILE A 100 -2.78 -2.08 10.01
C ILE A 100 -3.30 -0.98 9.08
N ILE A 101 -2.86 0.26 9.28
CA ILE A 101 -3.28 1.41 8.45
C ILE A 101 -2.86 1.18 7.00
N LEU A 102 -1.62 0.73 6.75
CA LEU A 102 -1.16 0.44 5.40
C LEU A 102 -1.93 -0.70 4.73
N TYR A 103 -2.24 -1.77 5.47
CA TYR A 103 -3.10 -2.85 4.97
C TYR A 103 -4.51 -2.32 4.65
N ALA A 104 -5.11 -1.53 5.53
CA ALA A 104 -6.40 -0.90 5.25
C ALA A 104 -6.31 -0.02 4.00
N ALA A 105 -5.27 0.79 3.86
CA ALA A 105 -5.10 1.70 2.72
C ALA A 105 -4.96 0.95 1.39
N ILE A 106 -4.09 -0.07 1.29
CA ILE A 106 -3.87 -0.81 0.02
C ILE A 106 -5.07 -1.66 -0.41
N PHE A 107 -6.04 -1.89 0.47
CA PHE A 107 -7.31 -2.57 0.13
C PHE A 107 -8.44 -1.57 -0.11
N LEU A 108 -8.66 -0.64 0.83
CA LEU A 108 -9.79 0.30 0.77
C LEU A 108 -9.63 1.31 -0.36
N MET A 109 -8.43 1.85 -0.60
CA MET A 109 -8.24 2.86 -1.65
C MET A 109 -8.60 2.31 -3.04
N PRO A 110 -8.07 1.16 -3.52
CA PRO A 110 -8.50 0.63 -4.81
C PRO A 110 -9.98 0.27 -4.87
N VAL A 111 -10.56 -0.24 -3.77
CA VAL A 111 -11.99 -0.60 -3.71
C VAL A 111 -12.86 0.64 -3.83
N THR A 112 -12.58 1.70 -3.07
CA THR A 112 -13.35 2.94 -3.15
C THR A 112 -13.19 3.60 -4.52
N GLY A 113 -11.98 3.61 -5.09
CA GLY A 113 -11.75 4.14 -6.44
C GLY A 113 -12.51 3.36 -7.52
N ALA A 114 -12.50 2.03 -7.45
CA ALA A 114 -13.27 1.19 -8.37
C ALA A 114 -14.78 1.40 -8.22
N VAL A 115 -15.29 1.51 -7.00
CA VAL A 115 -16.71 1.81 -6.73
C VAL A 115 -17.09 3.17 -7.29
N ALA A 116 -16.29 4.20 -7.05
CA ALA A 116 -16.53 5.55 -7.55
C ALA A 116 -16.56 5.57 -9.09
N TRP A 117 -15.61 4.89 -9.74
CA TRP A 117 -15.50 4.86 -11.20
C TRP A 117 -16.57 4.01 -11.88
N PHE A 118 -16.68 2.73 -11.49
CA PHE A 118 -17.53 1.77 -12.21
C PHE A 118 -19.00 1.84 -11.81
N LEU A 119 -19.32 2.31 -10.59
CA LEU A 119 -20.71 2.46 -10.13
C LEU A 119 -21.18 3.91 -10.16
N GLY A 120 -20.31 4.87 -10.49
CA GLY A 120 -20.68 6.28 -10.62
C GLY A 120 -21.05 6.97 -9.29
N ILE A 121 -20.55 6.47 -8.16
CA ILE A 121 -20.93 6.97 -6.83
C ILE A 121 -19.96 8.08 -6.39
N GLY A 122 -20.34 9.33 -6.65
CA GLY A 122 -19.51 10.52 -6.40
C GLY A 122 -18.98 10.65 -4.96
N SER A 123 -19.83 10.38 -3.95
CA SER A 123 -19.43 10.48 -2.53
C SER A 123 -18.34 9.49 -2.14
N VAL A 124 -18.25 8.33 -2.81
CA VAL A 124 -17.17 7.37 -2.60
C VAL A 124 -15.86 7.88 -3.22
N GLY A 125 -15.94 8.64 -4.31
CA GLY A 125 -14.80 9.34 -4.89
C GLY A 125 -14.20 10.38 -3.92
N GLU A 126 -15.04 11.14 -3.21
CA GLU A 126 -14.58 12.07 -2.17
C GLU A 126 -13.87 11.35 -1.02
N ILE A 127 -14.41 10.21 -0.57
CA ILE A 127 -13.76 9.36 0.45
C ILE A 127 -12.39 8.85 -0.06
N HIS A 128 -12.31 8.45 -1.33
CA HIS A 128 -11.06 8.03 -1.95
C HIS A 128 -10.03 9.16 -1.94
N GLU A 129 -10.43 10.38 -2.30
CA GLU A 129 -9.56 11.56 -2.28
C GLU A 129 -9.06 11.90 -0.87
N ILE A 130 -9.95 11.87 0.13
CA ILE A 130 -9.60 12.10 1.55
C ILE A 130 -8.60 11.06 2.07
N GLY A 131 -8.60 9.84 1.52
CA GLY A 131 -7.65 8.79 1.89
C GLY A 131 -6.21 9.08 1.48
N LYS A 132 -5.97 9.96 0.50
CA LYS A 132 -4.63 10.30 -0.01
C LYS A 132 -3.67 10.82 1.07
N PRO A 133 -3.98 11.87 1.86
CA PRO A 133 -3.08 12.33 2.93
C PRO A 133 -2.80 11.23 3.96
N VAL A 134 -3.79 10.38 4.27
CA VAL A 134 -3.62 9.28 5.23
C VAL A 134 -2.59 8.28 4.74
N ILE A 135 -2.67 7.83 3.48
CA ILE A 135 -1.69 6.88 2.93
C ILE A 135 -0.30 7.51 2.79
N ILE A 136 -0.19 8.79 2.41
CA ILE A 136 1.09 9.51 2.33
C ILE A 136 1.78 9.51 3.70
N ILE A 137 1.07 9.93 4.75
CA ILE A 137 1.60 9.97 6.11
C ILE A 137 1.96 8.56 6.57
N ALA A 138 1.10 7.57 6.33
CA ALA A 138 1.36 6.19 6.75
C ALA A 138 2.60 5.59 6.07
N VAL A 139 2.77 5.80 4.75
CA VAL A 139 3.93 5.34 4.00
C VAL A 139 5.20 6.04 4.47
N ALA A 140 5.14 7.36 4.67
CA ALA A 140 6.27 8.14 5.17
C ALA A 140 6.71 7.68 6.56
N LEU A 141 5.78 7.51 7.50
CA LEU A 141 6.06 7.02 8.85
C LEU A 141 6.60 5.58 8.84
N HIS A 142 6.05 4.71 7.98
CA HIS A 142 6.53 3.34 7.82
C HIS A 142 7.98 3.30 7.32
N ALA A 143 8.29 4.04 6.25
CA ALA A 143 9.63 4.11 5.69
C ALA A 143 10.62 4.75 6.69
N ALA A 144 10.26 5.87 7.31
CA ALA A 144 11.07 6.53 8.33
C ALA A 144 11.33 5.61 9.53
N GLY A 145 10.32 4.86 9.99
CA GLY A 145 10.47 3.87 11.04
C GLY A 145 11.45 2.77 10.66
N ALA A 146 11.36 2.22 9.44
CA ALA A 146 12.30 1.21 8.96
C ALA A 146 13.75 1.74 8.86
N LEU A 147 13.93 2.99 8.42
CA LEU A 147 15.23 3.65 8.36
C LEU A 147 15.80 3.94 9.76
N TRP A 148 14.96 4.41 10.69
CA TRP A 148 15.35 4.60 12.10
C TRP A 148 15.79 3.29 12.73
N GLN A 149 15.02 2.22 12.51
CA GLN A 149 15.36 0.88 12.98
C GLN A 149 16.72 0.43 12.45
N HIS A 150 17.02 0.73 11.19
CA HIS A 150 18.27 0.35 10.56
C HIS A 150 19.47 1.18 11.04
N PHE A 151 19.36 2.50 11.07
CA PHE A 151 20.50 3.40 11.31
C PHE A 151 20.71 3.76 12.78
N VAL A 152 19.63 3.91 13.55
CA VAL A 152 19.69 4.33 14.95
C VAL A 152 19.61 3.13 15.89
N ALA A 153 18.55 2.32 15.77
CA ALA A 153 18.38 1.15 16.61
C ALA A 153 19.25 -0.05 16.17
N ARG A 154 19.87 0.03 14.99
CA ARG A 154 20.78 -0.98 14.41
C ARG A 154 20.18 -2.39 14.37
N THR A 155 18.87 -2.49 14.14
CA THR A 155 18.17 -3.78 14.00
C THR A 155 18.17 -4.25 12.54
N ASP A 156 17.89 -5.54 12.35
CA ASP A 156 17.82 -6.15 11.01
C ASP A 156 16.43 -6.03 10.36
N VAL A 157 15.52 -5.20 10.91
CA VAL A 157 14.14 -5.04 10.40
C VAL A 157 14.12 -4.73 8.90
N LEU A 158 14.91 -3.74 8.46
CA LEU A 158 15.00 -3.39 7.03
C LEU A 158 15.69 -4.51 6.23
N LYS A 159 16.79 -5.07 6.74
CA LYS A 159 17.56 -6.11 6.03
C LYS A 159 16.72 -7.35 5.74
N ARG A 160 15.82 -7.72 6.66
CA ARG A 160 14.84 -8.82 6.50
C ARG A 160 13.92 -8.62 5.30
N MET A 161 13.69 -7.37 4.88
CA MET A 161 12.89 -7.04 3.70
C MET A 161 13.75 -6.79 2.45
N LEU A 162 15.09 -6.84 2.53
CA LEU A 162 15.97 -6.69 1.38
C LEU A 162 16.47 -8.02 0.83
N ARG A 163 16.66 -9.01 1.71
CA ARG A 163 17.12 -10.34 1.34
C ARG A 163 16.43 -11.41 2.18
N PRO A 164 16.12 -12.59 1.61
CA PRO A 164 15.69 -13.72 2.39
C PRO A 164 16.77 -14.06 3.43
N ILE A 165 16.36 -14.44 4.64
CA ILE A 165 17.28 -15.02 5.61
C ILE A 165 17.42 -16.51 5.26
N ALA A 166 18.66 -16.97 5.16
CA ALA A 166 19.02 -18.36 4.91
C ALA A 166 18.70 -19.26 6.10
#